data_AF-R7Z214-F1
#
_entry.id   AF-R7Z214-F1
#
_cell.length_a   1.000
_cell.length_b   1.000
_cell.length_c   1.000
_cell.angle_alpha   90.00
_cell.angle_beta   90.00
_cell.angle_gamma   90.00
#
_symmetry.space_group_name_H-M   'P 1'
#
loop_
_entity.id
_entity.type
_entity.pdbx_description
1 polymer ?
#
loop_
_entity_poly.entity_id
_entity_poly.type
_entity_poly.pdbx_seq_one_letter_code
_entity_poly.pdbx_strand_id
1 'polypeptide(L)'
;MYLWLEALFHLPFSLWAIPALLRDSPHLPPALLVFAVQTAVTTLTCIADYRSWSGFSDGAKGKLDGVYVPYLALAVCMGGDMFLRLVGTARRGSRGGKAGER
;
A
#
# COMPACT_ATOMS: atom_id res chain seq x y z
N MET A 1 -11.70 -11.82 9.87
CA MET A 1 -10.30 -12.12 9.52
C MET A 1 -9.51 -10.85 9.21
N TYR A 2 -9.98 -9.99 8.30
CA TYR A 2 -9.29 -8.74 7.93
C TYR A 2 -9.10 -7.72 9.08
N LEU A 3 -10.07 -7.59 9.99
CA LEU A 3 -9.97 -6.70 11.16
C LEU A 3 -8.79 -7.00 12.10
N TRP A 4 -8.44 -8.29 12.26
CA TRP A 4 -7.31 -8.69 13.11
C TRP A 4 -5.97 -8.44 12.44
N LEU A 5 -5.89 -8.59 11.11
CA LEU A 5 -4.71 -8.21 10.32
C LEU A 5 -4.50 -6.70 10.30
N GLU A 6 -5.59 -5.93 10.16
CA GLU A 6 -5.57 -4.47 10.25
C GLU A 6 -5.11 -4.00 11.65
N ALA A 7 -5.67 -4.58 12.73
CA ALA A 7 -5.35 -4.15 14.08
C ALA A 7 -3.94 -4.55 14.54
N LEU A 8 -3.48 -5.77 14.25
CA LEU A 8 -2.21 -6.30 14.77
C LEU A 8 -0.99 -5.93 13.91
N PHE A 9 -1.18 -5.67 12.62
CA PHE A 9 -0.07 -5.35 11.71
C PHE A 9 -0.13 -3.90 11.23
N HIS A 10 -1.30 -3.39 10.90
CA HIS A 10 -1.47 -2.08 10.28
C HIS A 10 -1.29 -0.94 11.27
N LEU A 11 -1.84 -1.06 12.49
CA LEU A 11 -1.67 -0.05 13.55
C LEU A 11 -0.21 0.13 14.03
N PRO A 12 0.50 -0.92 14.47
CA PRO A 12 1.89 -0.75 14.91
C PRO A 12 2.81 -0.34 13.77
N PHE A 13 2.53 -0.81 12.54
CA PHE A 13 3.27 -0.37 11.36
C PHE A 13 3.00 1.10 11.02
N SER A 14 1.75 1.57 11.08
CA SER A 14 1.40 2.98 10.81
C SER A 14 1.97 3.93 11.86
N LEU A 15 1.94 3.52 13.14
CA LEU A 15 2.57 4.26 14.24
C LEU A 15 4.08 4.40 14.07
N TRP A 16 4.75 3.41 13.46
CA TRP A 16 6.17 3.46 13.14
C TRP A 16 6.47 4.18 11.82
N ALA A 17 5.61 4.01 10.82
CA ALA A 17 5.79 4.55 9.48
C ALA A 17 5.68 6.08 9.44
N ILE A 18 4.80 6.70 10.24
CA ILE A 18 4.66 8.17 10.31
C ILE A 18 5.98 8.85 10.73
N PRO A 19 6.61 8.52 11.88
CA PRO A 19 7.88 9.12 12.27
C PRO A 19 9.04 8.69 11.36
N ALA A 20 8.98 7.49 10.76
CA ALA A 20 10.02 7.03 9.83
C ALA A 20 9.93 7.72 8.44
N LEU A 21 8.73 8.16 8.02
CA LEU A 21 8.49 9.01 6.86
C LEU A 21 9.02 10.43 7.08
N LEU A 22 8.85 10.98 8.28
CA LEU A 22 9.43 12.28 8.66
C LEU A 22 10.96 12.25 8.75
N ARG A 23 11.57 11.08 8.91
CA ARG A 23 13.02 10.88 9.08
C ARG A 23 13.72 10.35 7.82
N ASP A 24 13.03 10.21 6.70
CA ASP A 24 13.56 9.66 5.43
C ASP A 24 14.40 8.39 5.63
N SER A 25 13.91 7.46 6.47
CA SER A 25 14.67 6.26 6.80
C SER A 25 14.78 5.29 5.60
N PRO A 26 15.96 4.70 5.32
CA PRO A 26 16.18 3.88 4.13
C PRO A 26 15.38 2.56 4.12
N HIS A 27 14.89 2.11 5.28
CA HIS A 27 14.04 0.93 5.43
C HIS A 27 12.55 1.20 5.19
N LEU A 28 12.17 2.47 5.04
CA LEU A 28 10.78 2.87 4.88
C LEU A 28 10.17 2.44 3.53
N PRO A 29 10.81 2.65 2.36
CA PRO A 29 10.20 2.34 1.08
C PRO A 29 9.73 0.88 0.91
N PRO A 30 10.53 -0.16 1.28
CA PRO A 30 10.07 -1.54 1.12
C PRO A 30 8.95 -1.92 2.10
N ALA A 31 8.98 -1.39 3.32
CA ALA A 31 7.98 -1.71 4.32
C ALA A 31 6.63 -1.05 3.99
N LEU A 32 6.66 0.22 3.55
CA LEU A 32 5.47 0.95 3.10
C LEU A 32 4.87 0.33 1.81
N LEU A 33 5.72 -0.23 0.94
CA LEU A 33 5.28 -0.95 -0.26
C LEU A 33 4.48 -2.21 0.09
N VAL A 34 4.99 -3.05 1.01
CA VAL A 34 4.28 -4.25 1.46
C VAL A 34 2.93 -3.88 2.08
N PHE A 35 2.91 -2.83 2.90
CA PHE A 35 1.68 -2.30 3.49
C PHE A 35 0.68 -1.80 2.44
N ALA A 36 1.14 -1.06 1.43
CA ALA A 36 0.31 -0.56 0.35
C ALA A 36 -0.32 -1.70 -0.46
N VAL A 37 0.49 -2.72 -0.81
CA VAL A 37 0.03 -3.90 -1.55
C VAL A 37 -0.98 -4.71 -0.75
N GLN A 38 -0.70 -4.96 0.53
CA GLN A 38 -1.63 -5.62 1.43
C GLN A 38 -2.98 -4.89 1.44
N THR A 39 -2.97 -3.58 1.68
CA THR A 39 -4.18 -2.74 1.71
C THR A 39 -4.93 -2.75 0.38
N ALA A 40 -4.23 -2.73 -0.75
CA ALA A 40 -4.86 -2.80 -2.07
C ALA A 40 -5.55 -4.16 -2.29
N VAL A 41 -4.89 -5.27 -1.94
CA VAL A 41 -5.45 -6.62 -2.09
C VAL A 41 -6.65 -6.83 -1.17
N THR A 42 -6.58 -6.38 0.09
CA THR A 42 -7.69 -6.50 1.03
C THR A 42 -8.90 -5.68 0.56
N THR A 43 -8.69 -4.44 0.14
CA THR A 43 -9.73 -3.55 -0.37
C THR A 43 -10.36 -4.11 -1.65
N LEU A 44 -9.55 -4.64 -2.58
CA LEU A 44 -10.05 -5.25 -3.82
C LEU A 44 -10.86 -6.52 -3.54
N THR A 45 -10.45 -7.31 -2.55
CA THR A 45 -11.21 -8.49 -2.11
C THR A 45 -12.58 -8.08 -1.57
N CYS A 46 -12.64 -7.03 -0.74
CA CYS A 46 -13.90 -6.48 -0.25
C CYS A 46 -14.79 -5.98 -1.39
N ILE A 47 -14.21 -5.31 -2.40
CA ILE A 47 -14.91 -4.86 -3.60
C ILE A 47 -15.49 -6.04 -4.37
N ALA A 48 -14.70 -7.07 -4.62
CA ALA A 48 -15.16 -8.27 -5.33
C ALA A 48 -16.31 -8.96 -4.57
N ASP A 49 -16.24 -9.01 -3.24
CA ASP A 49 -17.25 -9.64 -2.39
C ASP A 49 -18.61 -8.94 -2.49
N TYR A 50 -18.71 -7.64 -2.18
CA TYR A 50 -20.02 -6.96 -2.24
C TYR A 50 -20.56 -6.78 -3.66
N ARG A 51 -19.68 -6.79 -4.68
CA ARG A 51 -20.10 -6.77 -6.09
C ARG A 51 -20.79 -8.07 -6.50
N SER A 52 -20.47 -9.19 -5.85
CA SER A 52 -21.13 -10.49 -6.07
C SER A 52 -22.54 -10.58 -5.46
N TRP A 53 -22.91 -9.65 -4.56
CA TRP A 53 -24.20 -9.72 -3.87
C TRP A 53 -25.37 -9.42 -4.82
N SER A 54 -26.25 -10.40 -5.00
CA SER A 54 -27.46 -10.28 -5.84
C SER A 54 -28.64 -9.61 -5.14
N GLY A 55 -28.61 -9.47 -3.80
CA GLY A 55 -29.73 -8.97 -2.99
C GLY A 55 -29.74 -7.45 -2.71
N PHE A 56 -28.75 -6.69 -3.17
CA PHE A 56 -28.63 -5.25 -2.92
C PHE A 56 -28.87 -4.42 -4.18
N SER A 57 -29.67 -3.36 -4.05
CA SER A 57 -29.91 -2.38 -5.11
C SER A 57 -28.60 -1.70 -5.55
N ASP A 58 -28.42 -1.49 -6.86
CA ASP A 58 -27.21 -0.90 -7.44
C ASP A 58 -26.90 0.50 -6.90
N GLY A 59 -27.93 1.25 -6.47
CA GLY A 59 -27.76 2.55 -5.81
C GLY A 59 -27.08 2.47 -4.43
N ALA A 60 -27.24 1.35 -3.72
CA ALA A 60 -26.54 1.12 -2.44
C ALA A 60 -25.08 0.69 -2.69
N LYS A 61 -24.82 -0.10 -3.73
CA LYS A 61 -23.46 -0.51 -4.14
C LYS A 61 -22.62 0.68 -4.59
N GLY A 62 -23.21 1.62 -5.35
CA GLY A 62 -22.51 2.83 -5.79
C GLY A 62 -22.05 3.76 -4.66
N LYS A 63 -22.77 3.79 -3.53
CA LYS A 63 -22.33 4.53 -2.34
C LYS A 63 -21.12 3.89 -1.65
N LEU A 64 -21.03 2.55 -1.67
CA LEU A 64 -19.83 1.84 -1.21
C LEU A 64 -18.66 2.09 -2.16
N ASP A 65 -18.87 1.96 -3.46
CA ASP A 65 -17.84 2.23 -4.47
C ASP A 65 -17.22 3.63 -4.29
N GLY A 66 -18.05 4.63 -3.95
CA GLY A 66 -17.60 6.01 -3.71
C GLY A 66 -16.57 6.18 -2.58
N VAL A 67 -16.49 5.25 -1.62
CA VAL A 67 -15.51 5.29 -0.52
C VAL A 67 -14.40 4.26 -0.71
N TYR A 68 -14.73 3.06 -1.20
CA TYR A 68 -13.76 1.98 -1.39
C TYR A 68 -12.80 2.23 -2.57
N VAL A 69 -13.28 2.79 -3.68
CA VAL A 69 -12.46 3.10 -4.86
C VAL A 69 -11.37 4.14 -4.57
N PRO A 70 -11.65 5.30 -3.94
CA PRO A 70 -10.59 6.25 -3.62
C PRO A 70 -9.58 5.68 -2.60
N TYR A 71 -10.02 4.83 -1.67
CA TYR A 71 -9.11 4.15 -0.74
C TYR A 71 -8.15 3.20 -1.48
N LEU A 72 -8.68 2.43 -2.44
CA LEU A 72 -7.89 1.57 -3.31
C LEU A 72 -6.92 2.38 -4.18
N ALA A 73 -7.39 3.48 -4.77
CA ALA A 73 -6.56 4.36 -5.60
C ALA A 73 -5.40 4.96 -4.79
N LEU A 74 -5.66 5.40 -3.56
CA LEU A 74 -4.64 5.91 -2.66
C LEU A 74 -3.59 4.84 -2.33
N ALA A 75 -4.01 3.62 -2.01
CA ALA A 75 -3.11 2.51 -1.74
C ALA A 75 -2.21 2.20 -2.95
N VAL A 76 -2.77 2.16 -4.16
CA VAL A 76 -2.01 1.89 -5.40
C VAL A 76 -1.04 3.02 -5.72
N CYS A 77 -1.45 4.28 -5.62
CA CYS A 77 -0.58 5.43 -5.85
C CYS A 77 0.57 5.48 -4.85
N MET A 78 0.29 5.26 -3.56
CA MET A 78 1.30 5.21 -2.51
C MET A 78 2.29 4.06 -2.73
N GLY A 79 1.80 2.87 -3.07
CA GLY A 79 2.64 1.72 -3.41
C GLY A 79 3.52 1.98 -4.63
N GLY A 80 2.95 2.59 -5.68
CA GLY A 80 3.68 2.98 -6.89
C GLY A 80 4.80 3.96 -6.63
N ASP A 81 4.54 5.03 -5.86
CA ASP A 81 5.55 6.03 -5.50
C ASP A 81 6.72 5.39 -4.73
N MET A 82 6.42 4.55 -3.73
CA MET A 82 7.44 3.86 -2.93
C MET A 82 8.25 2.85 -3.74
N PHE A 83 7.60 2.12 -4.67
CA PHE A 83 8.28 1.21 -5.58
C PHE A 83 9.26 1.95 -6.50
N LEU A 84 8.84 3.07 -7.10
CA LEU A 84 9.69 3.89 -7.96
C LEU A 84 10.89 4.45 -7.21
N ARG A 85 10.71 4.92 -5.97
CA ARG A 85 11.80 5.38 -5.09
C ARG A 85 12.77 4.26 -4.76
N LEU A 86 12.27 3.07 -4.42
CA LEU A 86 13.10 1.90 -4.12
C LEU A 86 13.93 1.47 -5.32
N VAL A 87 13.33 1.41 -6.51
CA VAL A 87 14.03 1.11 -7.77
C VAL A 87 15.09 2.17 -8.07
N GLY A 88 14.81 3.45 -7.83
CA GLY A 88 15.78 4.53 -7.96
C GLY A 88 17.01 4.35 -7.06
N THR A 89 16.80 4.00 -5.80
CA THR A 89 17.87 3.74 -4.83
C THR A 89 18.68 2.50 -5.18
N ALA A 90 18.02 1.40 -5.56
CA ALA A 90 18.68 0.16 -5.98
C ALA A 90 19.57 0.37 -7.22
N ARG A 91 19.10 1.14 -8.21
CA ARG A 91 19.88 1.50 -9.40
C ARG A 91 21.11 2.36 -9.06
N ARG A 92 21.00 3.29 -8.10
CA ARG A 92 22.16 4.08 -7.63
C ARG A 92 23.20 3.20 -6.91
N GLY A 93 22.77 2.27 -6.07
CA GLY A 93 23.65 1.31 -5.41
C GLY A 93 24.43 0.44 -6.40
N SER A 94 23.77 -0.06 -7.45
CA SER A 94 24.42 -0.85 -8.51
C SER A 94 25.47 -0.06 -9.30
N ARG A 95 25.25 1.25 -9.52
CA ARG A 95 26.21 2.14 -10.20
C ARG A 95 27.42 2.49 -9.33
N GLY A 96 27.24 2.67 -8.03
CA GLY A 96 28.34 2.93 -7.08
C GLY A 96 29.26 1.74 -6.88
N GLY A 97 28.71 0.52 -6.86
CA GLY A 97 29.51 -0.72 -6.79
C GLY A 97 30.45 -0.90 -7.98
N LYS A 98 30.04 -0.50 -9.19
CA LYS A 98 30.91 -0.58 -10.38
C LYS A 98 32.00 0.49 -10.47
N ALA A 99 31.93 1.55 -9.66
CA ALA A 99 32.91 2.64 -9.66
C ALA A 99 34.03 2.43 -8.62
N GLY A 100 33.79 1.65 -7.56
CA GLY A 100 34.79 1.32 -6.54
C GLY A 100 35.67 0.11 -6.86
N GLU A 101 35.48 -0.51 -8.02
CA GLU A 101 36.19 -1.72 -8.47
C GLU A 101 37.15 -1.43 -9.64
N ARG A 102 37.55 -0.16 -9.83
CA ARG A 102 38.57 0.26 -10.81
C ARG A 102 39.73 0.97 -10.13
#